data_AF-A0A8H5FPB1-F1
#
_entry.id   AF-A0A8H5FPB1-F1
#
_cell.length_a   1.000
_cell.length_b   1.000
_cell.length_c   1.000
_cell.angle_alpha   90.00
_cell.angle_beta   90.00
_cell.angle_gamma   90.00
#
_symmetry.space_group_name_H-M   'P 1'
#
loop_
_entity.id
_entity.type
_entity.pdbx_description
1 polymer ?
#
loop_
_entity_poly.entity_id
_entity_poly.type
_entity_poly.pdbx_seq_one_letter_code
_entity_poly.pdbx_strand_id
1 'polypeptide(L)'
;MPTILCSGSDGPLEESRDGLGEIRSRYPTFDVVSNPHQLVYPDEGDGFQVILQLLEQYEEHSVTYIAIGPLTNLARLMERDSKLLSTKVESVFCMGGALDVPGNTSSVAEYPYAARNLLGPEPPYEFPLPLDRFFLLPLDITTNHQLPFPIYKERVDPRFESATSSARPITEFTSAFLAHTRKTMNQFGSDAMELHDIVAVWCAIHFHSFSNETSIKETRVPGWSAVQRVFDIERTGELTRGMLVVDRREDISAYASGANRAKVQAELDQMHRSDKSNLKSVVVPAHVPPQHDPWTKSVGDKSRSIWCISETPGTEALLKLLLERVWGVSID
;
A
#
# COMPACT_ATOMS: atom_id res chain seq x y z
N MET A 1 -24.55 -8.57 10.56
CA MET A 1 -25.11 -7.74 9.46
C MET A 1 -24.85 -8.46 8.15
N PRO A 2 -25.71 -8.33 7.13
CA PRO A 2 -25.39 -8.82 5.78
C PRO A 2 -24.20 -8.05 5.20
N THR A 3 -23.48 -8.67 4.25
CA THR A 3 -22.40 -7.97 3.54
C THR A 3 -23.01 -7.05 2.49
N ILE A 4 -22.61 -5.79 2.47
CA ILE A 4 -23.10 -4.82 1.50
C ILE A 4 -22.05 -4.67 0.40
N LEU A 5 -22.47 -4.85 -0.85
CA LEU A 5 -21.64 -4.63 -2.02
C LEU A 5 -22.21 -3.46 -2.81
N CYS A 6 -21.45 -2.38 -2.91
CA CYS A 6 -21.84 -1.16 -3.62
C CYS A 6 -20.77 -0.76 -4.65
N SER A 7 -21.21 -0.20 -5.78
CA SER A 7 -20.29 0.36 -6.77
C SER A 7 -19.75 1.70 -6.29
N GLY A 8 -18.42 1.83 -6.25
CA GLY A 8 -17.74 3.08 -5.92
C GLY A 8 -17.52 3.98 -7.15
N SER A 9 -16.53 4.86 -7.06
CA SER A 9 -16.10 5.72 -8.18
C SER A 9 -15.56 4.88 -9.33
N ASP A 10 -15.84 5.32 -10.57
CA ASP A 10 -15.13 4.84 -11.75
C ASP A 10 -13.63 5.10 -11.55
N GLY A 11 -12.85 4.04 -11.35
CA GLY A 11 -11.40 4.12 -11.15
C GLY A 11 -10.67 4.56 -12.44
N PRO A 12 -9.36 4.81 -12.39
CA PRO A 12 -8.57 4.89 -13.61
C PRO A 12 -8.72 3.59 -14.41
N LEU A 13 -8.97 3.72 -15.71
CA LEU A 13 -9.15 2.61 -16.64
C LEU A 13 -7.83 1.83 -16.78
N GLU A 14 -7.78 0.57 -16.33
CA GLU A 14 -6.70 -0.36 -16.69
C GLU A 14 -7.21 -1.61 -17.41
N GLU A 15 -6.36 -2.12 -18.30
CA GLU A 15 -6.66 -2.98 -19.44
C GLU A 15 -6.68 -4.48 -19.14
N SER A 16 -7.40 -4.92 -18.10
CA SER A 16 -7.91 -6.30 -18.10
C SER A 16 -9.42 -6.26 -18.15
N ARG A 17 -10.01 -7.01 -19.09
CA ARG A 17 -11.46 -6.93 -19.35
C ARG A 17 -12.31 -7.24 -18.11
N ASP A 18 -11.79 -7.99 -17.14
CA ASP A 18 -12.51 -8.37 -15.92
C ASP A 18 -11.69 -8.44 -14.61
N GLY A 19 -10.38 -8.15 -14.60
CA GLY A 19 -9.55 -8.21 -13.38
C GLY A 19 -9.20 -9.61 -12.87
N LEU A 20 -9.76 -10.67 -13.47
CA LEU A 20 -9.67 -12.05 -12.97
C LEU A 20 -9.19 -13.02 -14.05
N GLY A 21 -8.51 -12.49 -15.07
CA GLY A 21 -7.94 -13.27 -16.16
C GLY A 21 -9.01 -13.87 -17.06
N GLU A 22 -10.03 -13.10 -17.44
CA GLU A 22 -11.14 -13.51 -18.30
C GLU A 22 -11.93 -14.70 -17.71
N ILE A 23 -12.04 -14.75 -16.38
CA ILE A 23 -12.70 -15.85 -15.66
C ILE A 23 -14.14 -16.01 -16.14
N ARG A 24 -14.83 -14.91 -16.48
CA ARG A 24 -16.19 -14.95 -17.01
C ARG A 24 -16.30 -15.72 -18.32
N SER A 25 -15.32 -15.57 -19.21
CA SER A 25 -15.28 -16.29 -20.49
C SER A 25 -14.74 -17.70 -20.35
N ARG A 26 -13.77 -17.93 -19.47
CA ARG A 26 -13.14 -19.25 -19.25
C ARG A 26 -13.98 -20.19 -18.38
N TYR A 27 -14.74 -19.64 -17.44
CA TYR A 27 -15.52 -20.37 -16.44
C TYR A 27 -16.92 -19.74 -16.29
N PRO A 28 -17.79 -19.83 -17.32
CA PRO A 28 -19.13 -19.25 -17.28
C PRO A 28 -20.02 -19.84 -16.17
N THR A 29 -19.63 -20.98 -15.59
CA THR A 29 -20.30 -21.60 -14.44
C THR A 29 -20.18 -20.78 -13.15
N PHE A 30 -19.25 -19.83 -13.07
CA PHE A 30 -19.14 -18.91 -11.94
C PHE A 30 -20.03 -17.67 -12.08
N ASP A 31 -20.66 -17.44 -13.23
CA ASP A 31 -21.58 -16.32 -13.38
C ASP A 31 -22.77 -16.48 -12.42
N VAL A 32 -23.00 -15.42 -11.65
CA VAL A 32 -24.08 -15.38 -10.66
C VAL A 32 -25.41 -15.23 -11.39
N VAL A 33 -26.23 -16.28 -11.37
CA VAL A 33 -27.57 -16.30 -11.99
C VAL A 33 -28.66 -15.69 -11.11
N SER A 34 -28.37 -15.49 -9.82
CA SER A 34 -29.29 -14.89 -8.84
C SER A 34 -28.51 -14.27 -7.67
N ASN A 35 -28.97 -13.15 -7.14
CA ASN A 35 -28.35 -12.50 -6.00
C ASN A 35 -28.26 -13.47 -4.79
N PRO A 36 -27.06 -13.78 -4.27
CA PRO A 36 -26.93 -14.60 -3.07
C PRO A 36 -27.55 -13.89 -1.85
N HIS A 37 -28.38 -14.61 -1.08
CA HIS A 37 -29.13 -14.07 0.06
C HIS A 37 -28.29 -13.36 1.14
N GLN A 38 -26.97 -13.57 1.16
CA GLN A 38 -26.04 -12.99 2.12
C GLN A 38 -25.46 -11.64 1.70
N LEU A 39 -25.66 -11.24 0.43
CA LEU A 39 -25.20 -9.99 -0.13
C LEU A 39 -26.38 -9.04 -0.35
N VAL A 40 -26.21 -7.81 0.13
CA VAL A 40 -27.12 -6.71 -0.16
C VAL A 40 -26.47 -5.86 -1.24
N TYR A 41 -27.20 -5.67 -2.34
CA TYR A 41 -26.86 -4.76 -3.42
C TYR A 41 -27.82 -3.58 -3.30
N PRO A 42 -27.37 -2.43 -2.76
CA PRO A 42 -28.18 -1.22 -2.74
C PRO A 42 -28.59 -0.83 -4.18
N ASP A 43 -29.78 -0.25 -4.34
CA ASP A 43 -30.25 0.25 -5.64
C ASP A 43 -29.24 1.24 -6.25
N GLU A 44 -29.22 1.37 -7.58
CA GLU A 44 -28.30 2.25 -8.33
C GLU A 44 -28.18 3.63 -7.67
N GLY A 45 -27.04 3.85 -7.01
CA GLY A 45 -26.81 4.99 -6.15
C GLY A 45 -25.39 4.93 -5.64
N ASP A 46 -24.64 6.00 -5.90
CA ASP A 46 -23.26 6.25 -5.53
C ASP A 46 -22.86 5.51 -4.25
N GLY A 47 -22.03 4.45 -4.33
CA GLY A 47 -21.63 3.63 -3.17
C GLY A 47 -21.01 4.46 -2.04
N PHE A 48 -20.58 5.66 -2.39
CA PHE A 48 -20.34 6.77 -1.49
C PHE A 48 -21.44 7.06 -0.45
N GLN A 49 -22.68 7.23 -0.90
CA GLN A 49 -23.83 7.53 -0.06
C GLN A 49 -24.14 6.38 0.89
N VAL A 50 -23.93 5.15 0.42
CA VAL A 50 -24.04 3.93 1.24
C VAL A 50 -22.99 3.96 2.36
N ILE A 51 -21.73 4.28 2.03
CA ILE A 51 -20.67 4.38 3.04
C ILE A 51 -20.99 5.47 4.07
N LEU A 52 -21.45 6.65 3.66
CA LEU A 52 -21.83 7.73 4.59
C LEU A 52 -22.96 7.30 5.53
N GLN A 53 -24.02 6.70 5.00
CA GLN A 53 -25.13 6.19 5.82
C GLN A 53 -24.69 5.11 6.81
N LEU A 54 -23.74 4.25 6.41
CA LEU A 54 -23.16 3.28 7.33
C LEU A 54 -22.36 3.98 8.42
N LEU A 55 -21.47 4.90 8.07
CA LEU A 55 -20.66 5.67 9.04
C LEU A 55 -21.53 6.39 10.08
N GLU A 56 -22.68 6.95 9.67
CA GLU A 56 -23.64 7.57 10.60
C GLU A 56 -24.21 6.59 11.64
N GLN A 57 -24.41 5.32 11.26
CA GLN A 57 -24.99 4.28 12.11
C GLN A 57 -24.01 3.66 13.10
N TYR A 58 -22.71 3.70 12.82
CA TYR A 58 -21.68 3.14 13.70
C TYR A 58 -21.30 4.11 14.83
N GLU A 59 -20.79 3.57 15.92
CA GLU A 59 -20.28 4.37 17.04
C GLU A 59 -19.01 5.14 16.62
N GLU A 60 -18.67 6.20 17.36
CA GLU A 60 -17.40 6.89 17.14
C GLU A 60 -16.22 5.94 17.35
N HIS A 61 -15.18 6.06 16.53
CA HIS A 61 -13.99 5.21 16.59
C HIS A 61 -14.27 3.70 16.61
N SER A 62 -15.24 3.24 15.81
CA SER A 62 -15.61 1.82 15.72
C SER A 62 -15.44 1.21 14.32
N VAL A 63 -15.10 2.03 13.32
CA VAL A 63 -15.00 1.58 11.92
C VAL A 63 -13.53 1.40 11.52
N THR A 64 -13.17 0.17 11.13
CA THR A 64 -11.89 -0.12 10.46
C THR A 64 -12.08 -0.01 8.94
N TYR A 65 -11.30 0.85 8.29
CA TYR A 65 -11.31 1.02 6.84
C TYR A 65 -10.09 0.30 6.22
N ILE A 66 -10.32 -0.65 5.32
CA ILE A 66 -9.25 -1.36 4.62
C ILE A 66 -9.25 -0.92 3.16
N ALA A 67 -8.20 -0.22 2.74
CA ALA A 67 -7.98 0.22 1.37
C ALA A 67 -6.98 -0.71 0.66
N ILE A 68 -7.49 -1.52 -0.27
CA ILE A 68 -6.72 -2.44 -1.13
C ILE A 68 -6.85 -2.05 -2.61
N GLY A 69 -6.93 -0.75 -2.86
CA GLY A 69 -7.13 -0.18 -4.17
C GLY A 69 -7.04 1.35 -4.10
N PRO A 70 -7.34 2.06 -5.20
CA PRO A 70 -7.20 3.51 -5.25
C PRO A 70 -7.97 4.21 -4.13
N LEU A 71 -7.31 5.17 -3.47
CA LEU A 71 -7.90 5.97 -2.40
C LEU A 71 -8.95 7.00 -2.87
N THR A 72 -9.42 6.93 -4.12
CA THR A 72 -10.39 7.85 -4.72
C THR A 72 -11.68 7.93 -3.90
N ASN A 73 -12.21 6.79 -3.45
CA ASN A 73 -13.42 6.76 -2.62
C ASN A 73 -13.18 7.41 -1.25
N LEU A 74 -12.03 7.15 -0.62
CA LEU A 74 -11.66 7.76 0.65
C LEU A 74 -11.45 9.28 0.51
N ALA A 75 -10.82 9.73 -0.58
CA ALA A 75 -10.63 11.14 -0.90
C ALA A 75 -11.97 11.87 -1.05
N ARG A 76 -12.89 11.27 -1.81
CA ARG A 76 -14.26 11.79 -1.93
C ARG A 76 -14.98 11.84 -0.58
N LEU A 77 -14.74 10.87 0.32
CA LEU A 77 -15.43 10.81 1.62
C LEU A 77 -14.98 11.99 2.48
N MET A 78 -13.68 12.27 2.47
CA MET A 78 -13.11 13.46 3.09
C MET A 78 -13.63 14.77 2.48
N GLU A 79 -13.76 14.83 1.14
CA GLU A 79 -14.31 16.02 0.47
C GLU A 79 -15.77 16.31 0.84
N ARG A 80 -16.58 15.27 1.08
CA ARG A 80 -17.99 15.45 1.43
C ARG A 80 -18.21 15.73 2.91
N ASP A 81 -17.64 14.89 3.77
CA ASP A 81 -17.85 14.95 5.22
C ASP A 81 -16.61 14.45 5.98
N SER A 82 -15.56 15.27 5.91
CA SER A 82 -14.30 15.06 6.63
C SER A 82 -14.49 14.85 8.14
N LYS A 83 -15.50 15.49 8.75
CA LYS A 83 -15.79 15.36 10.17
C LYS A 83 -16.35 13.99 10.51
N LEU A 84 -17.39 13.55 9.79
CA LEU A 84 -17.99 12.24 10.00
C LEU A 84 -16.93 11.13 9.85
N LEU A 85 -16.14 11.17 8.78
CA LEU A 85 -15.13 10.16 8.53
C LEU A 85 -14.07 10.13 9.64
N SER A 86 -13.53 11.28 10.04
CA SER A 86 -12.49 11.39 11.07
C SER A 86 -12.97 10.95 12.46
N THR A 87 -14.24 11.18 12.78
CA THR A 87 -14.84 10.76 14.06
C THR A 87 -15.17 9.27 14.09
N LYS A 88 -15.66 8.69 12.99
CA LYS A 88 -16.14 7.30 12.97
C LYS A 88 -15.04 6.27 12.79
N VAL A 89 -14.00 6.62 12.02
CA VAL A 89 -12.91 5.68 11.72
C VAL A 89 -12.00 5.50 12.92
N GLU A 90 -11.86 4.25 13.36
CA GLU A 90 -10.88 3.82 14.35
C GLU A 90 -9.49 3.74 13.70
N SER A 91 -9.40 3.07 12.55
CA SER A 91 -8.13 2.80 11.88
C SER A 91 -8.31 2.69 10.37
N VAL A 92 -7.26 3.03 9.63
CA VAL A 92 -7.18 2.83 8.18
C VAL A 92 -5.97 1.95 7.88
N PHE A 93 -6.18 0.82 7.19
CA PHE A 93 -5.12 -0.02 6.66
C PHE A 93 -5.08 0.14 5.15
N CYS A 94 -4.01 0.72 4.62
CA CYS A 94 -3.86 1.00 3.21
C CYS A 94 -2.72 0.17 2.64
N MET A 95 -3.03 -0.75 1.73
CA MET A 95 -2.02 -1.29 0.84
C MET A 95 -1.58 -0.17 -0.12
N GLY A 96 -0.27 -0.06 -0.30
CA GLY A 96 0.31 0.61 -1.44
C GLY A 96 1.35 1.65 -1.10
N GLY A 97 1.85 2.30 -2.15
CA GLY A 97 3.03 3.13 -2.12
C GLY A 97 4.32 2.32 -2.15
N ALA A 98 5.42 2.99 -2.48
CA ALA A 98 6.78 2.46 -2.44
C ALA A 98 7.67 3.55 -1.87
N LEU A 99 8.30 3.29 -0.72
CA LEU A 99 9.11 4.28 -0.01
C LEU A 99 10.58 4.13 -0.37
N ASP A 100 11.11 2.93 -0.19
CA ASP A 100 12.54 2.61 -0.28
C ASP A 100 12.83 1.52 -1.33
N VAL A 101 11.80 1.05 -2.04
CA VAL A 101 11.87 0.09 -3.13
C VAL A 101 11.31 0.67 -4.44
N PRO A 102 11.58 0.06 -5.61
CA PRO A 102 10.96 0.45 -6.87
C PRO A 102 9.43 0.32 -6.85
N GLY A 103 8.78 1.08 -7.74
CA GLY A 103 7.34 0.90 -8.01
C GLY A 103 7.04 -0.32 -8.88
N ASN A 104 5.76 -0.68 -8.95
CA ASN A 104 5.25 -1.77 -9.81
C ASN A 104 4.33 -1.27 -10.95
N THR A 105 3.75 -0.07 -10.83
CA THR A 105 2.97 0.58 -11.91
C THR A 105 3.87 1.45 -12.78
N SER A 106 4.80 2.17 -12.15
CA SER A 106 5.93 2.82 -12.83
C SER A 106 7.22 2.44 -12.12
N SER A 107 8.36 2.92 -12.62
CA SER A 107 9.66 2.65 -11.98
C SER A 107 9.74 3.12 -10.52
N VAL A 108 8.90 4.07 -10.10
CA VAL A 108 8.96 4.70 -8.77
C VAL A 108 7.62 4.79 -8.04
N ALA A 109 6.52 4.41 -8.70
CA ALA A 109 5.19 4.48 -8.12
C ALA A 109 4.51 3.12 -8.10
N GLU A 110 3.88 2.86 -6.96
CA GLU A 110 2.76 1.93 -6.83
C GLU A 110 1.48 2.71 -7.19
N TYR A 111 0.51 2.02 -7.81
CA TYR A 111 -0.73 2.46 -8.48
C TYR A 111 -1.18 3.92 -8.23
N PRO A 112 -1.55 4.70 -9.28
CA PRO A 112 -1.60 6.17 -9.24
C PRO A 112 -2.41 6.77 -8.09
N TYR A 113 -1.68 7.34 -7.13
CA TYR A 113 -2.22 8.00 -5.95
C TYR A 113 -2.75 9.41 -6.24
N ALA A 114 -4.07 9.54 -6.31
CA ALA A 114 -4.78 10.80 -6.04
C ALA A 114 -4.89 11.07 -4.52
N ALA A 115 -3.86 10.73 -3.73
CA ALA A 115 -3.95 10.76 -2.26
C ALA A 115 -3.18 11.91 -1.61
N ARG A 116 -2.52 12.80 -2.36
CA ARG A 116 -1.80 13.93 -1.71
C ARG A 116 -2.74 14.81 -0.89
N ASN A 117 -3.99 14.96 -1.31
CA ASN A 117 -4.99 15.72 -0.55
C ASN A 117 -5.35 15.03 0.78
N LEU A 118 -5.15 13.71 0.89
CA LEU A 118 -5.37 12.92 2.09
C LEU A 118 -4.12 12.85 2.98
N LEU A 119 -2.98 12.48 2.38
CA LEU A 119 -1.76 12.06 3.07
C LEU A 119 -0.62 13.07 2.97
N GLY A 120 -0.77 14.11 2.15
CA GLY A 120 0.26 15.12 1.95
C GLY A 120 0.40 16.09 3.14
N PRO A 121 1.35 17.03 3.08
CA PRO A 121 1.69 17.94 4.17
C PRO A 121 0.68 19.07 4.39
N GLU A 122 -0.33 19.25 3.54
CA GLU A 122 -1.34 20.30 3.70
C GLU A 122 -2.69 19.82 3.16
N PRO A 123 -3.37 18.88 3.85
CA PRO A 123 -4.69 18.43 3.45
C PRO A 123 -5.68 19.60 3.56
N PRO A 124 -6.54 19.83 2.57
CA PRO A 124 -7.42 21.00 2.51
C PRO A 124 -8.68 20.87 3.40
N TYR A 125 -8.64 20.04 4.46
CA TYR A 125 -9.82 19.68 5.26
C TYR A 125 -9.72 20.25 6.69
N GLU A 126 -10.84 20.75 7.22
CA GLU A 126 -10.94 21.22 8.62
C GLU A 126 -10.72 20.07 9.61
N PHE A 127 -11.25 18.88 9.30
CA PHE A 127 -11.05 17.64 10.05
C PHE A 127 -10.24 16.67 9.18
N PRO A 128 -8.89 16.76 9.15
CA PRO A 128 -8.08 15.90 8.31
C PRO A 128 -8.16 14.43 8.75
N LEU A 129 -7.82 13.52 7.83
CA LEU A 129 -7.76 12.10 8.11
C LEU A 129 -6.81 11.85 9.30
N PRO A 130 -7.19 11.03 10.31
CA PRO A 130 -6.36 10.79 11.48
C PRO A 130 -5.13 9.94 11.09
N LEU A 131 -4.05 10.61 10.67
CA LEU A 131 -2.81 9.98 10.19
C LEU A 131 -2.11 9.17 11.29
N ASP A 132 -2.32 9.55 12.55
CA ASP A 132 -1.86 8.79 13.70
C ASP A 132 -2.51 7.41 13.76
N ARG A 133 -3.68 7.18 13.14
CA ARG A 133 -4.35 5.86 13.06
C ARG A 133 -4.39 5.29 11.65
N PHE A 134 -3.52 5.79 10.77
CA PHE A 134 -3.35 5.31 9.40
C PHE A 134 -2.11 4.42 9.31
N PHE A 135 -2.30 3.19 8.82
CA PHE A 135 -1.27 2.19 8.60
C PHE A 135 -1.07 1.98 7.10
N LEU A 136 0.09 2.38 6.60
CA LEU A 136 0.54 2.12 5.25
C LEU A 136 1.25 0.76 5.18
N LEU A 137 0.88 -0.05 4.20
CA LEU A 137 1.52 -1.31 3.86
C LEU A 137 2.12 -1.20 2.45
N PRO A 138 3.31 -0.61 2.32
CA PRO A 138 3.92 -0.33 1.04
C PRO A 138 4.54 -1.59 0.40
N LEU A 139 5.00 -1.45 -0.84
CA LEU A 139 5.75 -2.50 -1.56
C LEU A 139 7.00 -2.94 -0.80
N ASP A 140 7.57 -2.08 0.04
CA ASP A 140 8.73 -2.37 0.90
C ASP A 140 8.54 -3.63 1.75
N ILE A 141 7.30 -3.85 2.21
CA ILE A 141 6.96 -5.02 3.03
C ILE A 141 6.16 -6.07 2.24
N THR A 142 5.23 -5.63 1.40
CA THR A 142 4.26 -6.54 0.78
C THR A 142 4.85 -7.44 -0.30
N THR A 143 5.88 -6.99 -1.03
CA THR A 143 6.51 -7.72 -2.15
C THR A 143 7.16 -9.04 -1.70
N ASN A 144 7.61 -9.12 -0.45
CA ASN A 144 8.26 -10.31 0.11
C ASN A 144 7.27 -11.44 0.43
N HIS A 145 5.97 -11.14 0.42
CA HIS A 145 4.91 -12.08 0.74
C HIS A 145 4.32 -12.66 -0.53
N GLN A 146 4.50 -13.96 -0.73
CA GLN A 146 4.14 -14.62 -1.97
C GLN A 146 3.39 -15.92 -1.71
N LEU A 147 2.55 -16.31 -2.68
CA LEU A 147 2.01 -17.65 -2.85
C LEU A 147 2.79 -18.34 -3.98
N PRO A 148 3.78 -19.20 -3.65
CA PRO A 148 4.47 -19.98 -4.66
C PRO A 148 3.49 -20.97 -5.30
N PHE A 149 3.39 -20.94 -6.63
CA PHE A 149 2.52 -21.87 -7.33
C PHE A 149 2.90 -23.34 -7.10
N PRO A 150 4.19 -23.74 -6.97
CA PRO A 150 4.53 -25.11 -6.61
C PRO A 150 3.87 -25.58 -5.31
N ILE A 151 3.85 -24.72 -4.27
CA ILE A 151 3.19 -25.03 -3.00
C ILE A 151 1.68 -25.12 -3.18
N TYR A 152 1.07 -24.18 -3.92
CA TYR A 152 -0.36 -24.23 -4.23
C TYR A 152 -0.76 -25.54 -4.93
N LYS A 153 0.01 -25.96 -5.94
CA LYS A 153 -0.22 -27.22 -6.66
C LYS A 153 -0.08 -28.42 -5.73
N GLU A 154 0.98 -28.46 -4.93
CA GLU A 154 1.23 -29.61 -4.06
C GLU A 154 0.18 -29.74 -2.95
N ARG A 155 -0.18 -28.61 -2.33
CA ARG A 155 -0.95 -28.59 -1.07
C ARG A 155 -2.44 -28.30 -1.27
N VAL A 156 -2.81 -27.48 -2.25
CA VAL A 156 -4.20 -27.01 -2.44
C VAL A 156 -4.90 -27.75 -3.57
N ASP A 157 -4.28 -27.78 -4.75
CA ASP A 157 -4.85 -28.47 -5.91
C ASP A 157 -3.78 -29.18 -6.75
N PRO A 158 -3.54 -30.49 -6.50
CA PRO A 158 -2.65 -31.30 -7.33
C PRO A 158 -3.09 -31.40 -8.79
N ARG A 159 -4.34 -31.03 -9.10
CA ARG A 159 -4.90 -30.99 -10.46
C ARG A 159 -4.93 -29.57 -11.02
N PHE A 160 -4.25 -28.60 -10.39
CA PHE A 160 -4.13 -27.25 -10.91
C PHE A 160 -3.64 -27.26 -12.37
N GLU A 161 -4.32 -26.50 -13.23
CA GLU A 161 -4.18 -26.47 -14.71
C GLU A 161 -4.70 -27.72 -15.46
N SER A 162 -5.28 -28.71 -14.77
CA SER A 162 -6.01 -29.83 -15.38
C SER A 162 -7.39 -29.37 -15.85
N ALA A 163 -7.93 -30.07 -16.86
CA ALA A 163 -9.32 -29.91 -17.29
C ALA A 163 -10.36 -30.48 -16.30
N THR A 164 -9.91 -31.03 -15.15
CA THR A 164 -10.78 -31.68 -14.17
C THR A 164 -11.16 -30.71 -13.03
N SER A 165 -12.46 -30.50 -12.85
CA SER A 165 -13.02 -29.62 -11.80
C SER A 165 -12.69 -30.11 -10.39
N SER A 166 -12.44 -29.19 -9.45
CA SER A 166 -12.16 -29.50 -8.06
C SER A 166 -13.44 -29.70 -7.25
N ALA A 167 -13.44 -30.68 -6.33
CA ALA A 167 -14.60 -30.97 -5.49
C ALA A 167 -14.89 -29.87 -4.43
N ARG A 168 -13.92 -28.99 -4.17
CA ARG A 168 -14.05 -27.86 -3.23
C ARG A 168 -14.30 -26.57 -4.03
N PRO A 169 -15.45 -25.89 -3.87
CA PRO A 169 -15.78 -24.68 -4.64
C PRO A 169 -14.73 -23.57 -4.52
N ILE A 170 -14.18 -23.34 -3.32
CA ILE A 170 -13.13 -22.33 -3.11
C ILE A 170 -11.83 -22.69 -3.84
N THR A 171 -11.45 -23.97 -3.84
CA THR A 171 -10.28 -24.45 -4.60
C THR A 171 -10.51 -24.29 -6.10
N GLU A 172 -11.70 -24.64 -6.59
CA GLU A 172 -12.05 -24.51 -8.00
C GLU A 172 -12.00 -23.04 -8.45
N PHE A 173 -12.63 -22.15 -7.69
CA PHE A 173 -12.64 -20.71 -7.97
C PHE A 173 -11.24 -20.11 -7.92
N THR A 174 -10.47 -20.41 -6.87
CA THR A 174 -9.09 -19.90 -6.75
C THR A 174 -8.19 -20.44 -7.85
N SER A 175 -8.27 -21.73 -8.19
CA SER A 175 -7.49 -22.32 -9.27
C SER A 175 -7.78 -21.67 -10.63
N ALA A 176 -9.04 -21.31 -10.88
CA ALA A 176 -9.46 -20.71 -12.14
C ALA A 176 -8.78 -19.37 -12.45
N PHE A 177 -8.75 -18.43 -11.49
CA PHE A 177 -8.05 -17.16 -11.69
C PHE A 177 -6.53 -17.30 -11.53
N LEU A 178 -6.05 -18.11 -10.57
CA LEU A 178 -4.62 -18.31 -10.34
C LEU A 178 -3.91 -18.96 -11.53
N ALA A 179 -4.58 -19.80 -12.32
CA ALA A 179 -4.00 -20.37 -13.54
C ALA A 179 -3.61 -19.29 -14.57
N HIS A 180 -4.43 -18.23 -14.69
CA HIS A 180 -4.07 -17.08 -15.53
C HIS A 180 -2.96 -16.26 -14.89
N THR A 181 -3.06 -15.97 -13.59
CA THR A 181 -2.01 -15.23 -12.86
C THR A 181 -0.65 -15.89 -13.02
N ARG A 182 -0.56 -17.22 -12.84
CA ARG A 182 0.69 -17.96 -13.03
C ARG A 182 1.26 -17.83 -14.44
N LYS A 183 0.40 -17.93 -15.45
CA LYS A 183 0.83 -17.74 -16.84
C LYS A 183 1.45 -16.35 -17.03
N THR A 184 0.87 -15.32 -16.44
CA THR A 184 1.40 -13.95 -16.47
C THR A 184 2.71 -13.84 -15.70
N MET A 185 2.79 -14.33 -14.46
CA MET A 185 4.00 -14.25 -13.63
C MET A 185 5.19 -15.00 -14.24
N ASN A 186 4.94 -16.13 -14.90
CA ASN A 186 5.98 -16.86 -15.63
C ASN A 186 6.60 -16.04 -16.77
N GLN A 187 5.87 -15.09 -17.38
CA GLN A 187 6.43 -14.19 -18.40
C GLN A 187 7.44 -13.20 -17.80
N PHE A 188 7.30 -12.91 -16.50
CA PHE A 188 8.23 -12.08 -15.72
C PHE A 188 9.28 -12.92 -14.98
N GLY A 189 9.33 -14.23 -15.21
CA GLY A 189 10.31 -15.13 -14.60
C GLY A 189 10.04 -15.50 -13.14
N SER A 190 8.83 -15.27 -12.64
CA SER A 190 8.41 -15.64 -11.28
C SER A 190 7.35 -16.75 -11.31
N ASP A 191 7.54 -17.81 -10.53
CA ASP A 191 6.54 -18.87 -10.32
C ASP A 191 5.80 -18.70 -8.97
N ALA A 192 5.45 -17.46 -8.65
CA ALA A 192 4.69 -17.09 -7.46
C ALA A 192 3.81 -15.86 -7.71
N MET A 193 2.76 -15.70 -6.91
CA MET A 193 1.92 -14.50 -6.88
C MET A 193 2.23 -13.68 -5.63
N GLU A 194 2.48 -12.39 -5.78
CA GLU A 194 2.65 -11.45 -4.66
C GLU A 194 1.30 -11.20 -3.96
N LEU A 195 1.32 -11.14 -2.63
CA LEU A 195 0.11 -11.16 -1.79
C LEU A 195 -0.19 -9.79 -1.17
N HIS A 196 -0.03 -8.70 -1.93
CA HIS A 196 -0.03 -7.36 -1.35
C HIS A 196 -1.29 -7.02 -0.53
N ASP A 197 -2.47 -7.15 -1.15
CA ASP A 197 -3.74 -6.83 -0.51
C ASP A 197 -4.03 -7.73 0.70
N ILE A 198 -3.57 -8.98 0.61
CA ILE A 198 -3.74 -9.95 1.69
C ILE A 198 -2.93 -9.55 2.92
N VAL A 199 -1.74 -8.98 2.74
CA VAL A 199 -0.94 -8.48 3.87
C VAL A 199 -1.67 -7.35 4.60
N ALA A 200 -2.37 -6.47 3.87
CA ALA A 200 -3.19 -5.41 4.49
C ALA A 200 -4.38 -5.97 5.29
N VAL A 201 -5.09 -6.95 4.74
CA VAL A 201 -6.17 -7.65 5.46
C VAL A 201 -5.62 -8.41 6.68
N TRP A 202 -4.48 -9.07 6.52
CA TRP A 202 -3.82 -9.80 7.61
C TRP A 202 -3.41 -8.86 8.74
N CYS A 203 -2.85 -7.69 8.41
CA CYS A 203 -2.53 -6.65 9.37
C CYS A 203 -3.79 -6.16 10.11
N ALA A 204 -4.86 -5.84 9.37
CA ALA A 204 -6.11 -5.36 9.96
C ALA A 204 -6.76 -6.37 10.94
N ILE A 205 -6.61 -7.67 10.69
CA ILE A 205 -7.10 -8.73 11.59
C ILE A 205 -6.36 -8.73 12.93
N HIS A 206 -5.07 -8.40 12.94
CA HIS A 206 -4.23 -8.47 14.15
C HIS A 206 -4.12 -7.14 14.91
N PHE A 207 -4.27 -6.02 14.21
CA PHE A 207 -4.24 -4.69 14.79
C PHE A 207 -5.66 -4.24 15.13
N HIS A 208 -6.25 -4.82 16.17
CA HIS A 208 -7.55 -4.41 16.71
C HIS A 208 -7.40 -3.71 18.06
N SER A 209 -8.13 -2.60 18.25
CA SER A 209 -8.28 -1.85 19.50
C SER A 209 -7.11 -0.94 19.87
N PHE A 210 -7.21 0.33 19.46
CA PHE A 210 -6.58 1.42 20.21
C PHE A 210 -7.56 1.89 21.28
N SER A 211 -7.53 1.26 22.45
CA SER A 211 -8.14 1.89 23.63
C SER A 211 -7.53 3.29 23.79
N ASN A 212 -8.39 4.29 23.97
CA ASN A 212 -8.15 5.74 23.90
C ASN A 212 -6.96 6.32 24.69
N GLU A 213 -6.14 5.50 25.36
CA GLU A 213 -5.05 5.92 26.22
C GLU A 213 -3.68 5.30 25.87
N THR A 214 -3.60 4.31 24.97
CA THR A 214 -2.31 3.70 24.64
C THR A 214 -1.79 4.25 23.32
N SER A 215 -0.79 5.13 23.40
CA SER A 215 -0.05 5.55 22.20
C SER A 215 0.42 4.32 21.42
N ILE A 216 0.27 4.34 20.10
CA ILE A 216 0.69 3.30 19.14
C ILE A 216 2.18 2.91 19.27
N LYS A 217 2.95 3.69 20.04
CA LYS A 217 4.34 3.44 20.41
C LYS A 217 4.61 2.07 21.04
N GLU A 218 3.60 1.32 21.47
CA GLU A 218 3.74 -0.07 21.88
C GLU A 218 2.67 -0.98 21.23
N THR A 219 2.56 -1.00 19.90
CA THR A 219 1.92 -2.13 19.21
C THR A 219 2.76 -3.39 19.37
N ARG A 220 2.67 -4.05 20.54
CA ARG A 220 3.20 -5.41 20.74
C ARG A 220 2.27 -6.43 20.09
N VAL A 221 1.94 -6.25 18.81
CA VAL A 221 1.35 -7.32 18.02
C VAL A 221 2.50 -8.26 17.66
N PRO A 222 2.54 -9.50 18.17
CA PRO A 222 3.71 -10.36 18.02
C PRO A 222 4.13 -10.52 16.57
N GLY A 223 5.41 -10.26 16.27
CA GLY A 223 5.97 -10.36 14.93
C GLY A 223 5.70 -9.17 14.02
N TRP A 224 4.93 -8.15 14.44
CA TRP A 224 4.71 -6.95 13.64
C TRP A 224 5.43 -5.75 14.23
N SER A 225 6.04 -4.95 13.35
CA SER A 225 6.67 -3.68 13.72
C SER A 225 6.24 -2.59 12.73
N ALA A 226 6.07 -1.37 13.23
CA ALA A 226 5.74 -0.20 12.42
C ALA A 226 6.68 0.96 12.74
N VAL A 227 6.99 1.75 11.73
CA VAL A 227 7.81 2.96 11.85
C VAL A 227 7.02 4.17 11.35
N GLN A 228 7.16 5.28 12.07
CA GLN A 228 6.60 6.55 11.62
C GLN A 228 7.44 7.11 10.48
N ARG A 229 6.81 7.40 9.34
CA ARG A 229 7.45 7.99 8.16
C ARG A 229 6.77 9.29 7.79
N VAL A 230 7.56 10.23 7.29
CA VAL A 230 7.09 11.50 6.71
C VAL A 230 7.45 11.48 5.24
N PHE A 231 6.47 11.76 4.37
CA PHE A 231 6.65 11.86 2.93
C PHE A 231 5.63 12.83 2.34
N ASP A 232 5.89 13.30 1.12
CA ASP A 232 4.88 13.93 0.25
C ASP A 232 4.68 13.05 -1.00
N ILE A 233 3.67 13.36 -1.81
CA ILE A 233 3.34 12.60 -3.02
C ILE A 233 3.58 13.48 -4.25
N GLU A 234 4.45 13.04 -5.15
CA GLU A 234 4.69 13.72 -6.43
C GLU A 234 3.47 13.58 -7.36
N ARG A 235 3.00 14.69 -7.95
CA ARG A 235 1.73 14.73 -8.71
C ARG A 235 1.87 15.07 -10.18
N THR A 236 3.02 15.60 -10.59
CA THR A 236 3.19 16.28 -11.88
C THR A 236 4.27 15.64 -12.74
N GLY A 237 5.34 15.09 -12.15
CA GLY A 237 6.46 14.55 -12.91
C GLY A 237 6.06 13.48 -13.93
N GLU A 238 6.62 13.56 -15.14
CA GLU A 238 6.35 12.61 -16.24
C GLU A 238 6.70 11.16 -15.87
N LEU A 239 7.82 10.97 -15.16
CA LEU A 239 8.30 9.66 -14.73
C LEU A 239 8.00 9.35 -13.26
N THR A 240 7.71 10.38 -12.46
CA THR A 240 7.69 10.29 -10.99
C THR A 240 6.33 10.55 -10.37
N ARG A 241 5.29 10.81 -11.18
CA ARG A 241 3.92 10.93 -10.66
C ARG A 241 3.53 9.69 -9.87
N GLY A 242 3.04 9.90 -8.65
CA GLY A 242 2.68 8.86 -7.68
C GLY A 242 3.80 8.45 -6.73
N MET A 243 5.04 8.91 -6.95
CA MET A 243 6.17 8.61 -6.07
C MET A 243 5.95 9.19 -4.66
N LEU A 244 6.24 8.38 -3.64
CA LEU A 244 6.33 8.85 -2.25
C LEU A 244 7.71 9.46 -2.03
N VAL A 245 7.75 10.78 -1.89
CA VAL A 245 8.97 11.56 -1.73
C VAL A 245 9.30 11.65 -0.25
N VAL A 246 10.29 10.85 0.18
CA VAL A 246 10.84 10.88 1.53
C VAL A 246 12.04 11.82 1.57
N ASP A 247 12.07 12.75 2.53
CA ASP A 247 13.28 13.55 2.79
C ASP A 247 14.32 12.72 3.54
N ARG A 248 15.31 12.24 2.80
CA ARG A 248 16.39 11.42 3.35
C ARG A 248 17.60 12.22 3.82
N ARG A 249 17.59 13.55 3.82
CA ARG A 249 18.79 14.35 4.14
C ARG A 249 19.32 14.12 5.56
N GLU A 250 18.48 13.64 6.46
CA GLU A 250 18.84 13.26 7.83
C GLU A 250 19.15 11.77 8.01
N ASP A 251 18.97 10.93 6.97
CA ASP A 251 19.28 9.51 7.04
C ASP A 251 20.78 9.28 7.19
N ILE A 252 21.16 8.26 7.95
CA ILE A 252 22.56 7.89 8.21
C ILE A 252 23.32 7.60 6.91
N SER A 253 22.63 7.11 5.88
CA SER A 253 23.19 6.88 4.54
C SER A 253 23.27 8.12 3.66
N ALA A 254 22.54 9.18 3.99
CA ALA A 254 22.70 10.44 3.29
C ALA A 254 24.03 11.04 3.70
N TYR A 255 24.92 11.15 2.71
CA TYR A 255 26.20 11.84 2.79
C TYR A 255 26.16 12.94 3.85
N ALA A 256 26.93 12.72 4.93
CA ALA A 256 27.01 13.56 6.14
C ALA A 256 26.37 14.94 5.93
N SER A 257 25.13 15.06 6.41
CA SER A 257 24.24 16.20 6.21
C SER A 257 25.01 17.52 6.26
N GLY A 258 25.10 18.21 5.12
CA GLY A 258 25.55 19.61 5.03
C GLY A 258 26.97 19.93 5.53
N ALA A 259 27.67 18.99 6.16
CA ALA A 259 29.08 19.08 6.49
C ALA A 259 29.87 18.75 5.23
N ASN A 260 29.75 19.71 4.32
CA ASN A 260 30.86 20.23 3.57
C ASN A 260 31.26 19.33 2.39
N ARG A 261 30.38 19.19 1.38
CA ARG A 261 30.84 18.86 0.01
C ARG A 261 32.02 19.76 -0.38
N ALA A 262 32.03 21.01 0.05
CA ALA A 262 33.15 21.93 -0.13
C ALA A 262 34.42 21.53 0.65
N LYS A 263 34.34 20.91 1.84
CA LYS A 263 35.52 20.44 2.60
C LYS A 263 35.98 19.07 2.14
N VAL A 264 35.07 18.17 1.81
CA VAL A 264 35.38 16.89 1.14
C VAL A 264 36.03 17.16 -0.23
N GLN A 265 35.49 18.12 -1.00
CA GLN A 265 36.12 18.58 -2.25
C GLN A 265 37.46 19.28 -1.98
N ALA A 266 37.57 20.13 -0.96
CA ALA A 266 38.85 20.78 -0.61
C ALA A 266 39.91 19.78 -0.12
N GLU A 267 39.52 18.72 0.60
CA GLU A 267 40.39 17.62 1.02
C GLU A 267 40.81 16.77 -0.18
N LEU A 268 39.89 16.46 -1.09
CA LEU A 268 40.19 15.80 -2.37
C LEU A 268 41.13 16.67 -3.24
N ASP A 269 40.92 17.98 -3.31
CA ASP A 269 41.76 18.93 -4.05
C ASP A 269 43.13 19.17 -3.35
N GLN A 270 43.22 18.93 -2.04
CA GLN A 270 44.50 18.89 -1.31
C GLN A 270 45.26 17.58 -1.57
N MET A 271 44.55 16.45 -1.66
CA MET A 271 45.15 15.15 -1.98
C MET A 271 45.66 15.09 -3.43
N HIS A 272 44.90 15.63 -4.40
CA HIS A 272 45.30 15.68 -5.82
C HIS A 272 46.41 16.71 -6.12
N ARG A 273 46.79 17.56 -5.16
CA ARG A 273 47.96 18.46 -5.31
C ARG A 273 49.31 17.75 -5.21
N SER A 274 49.33 16.46 -4.88
CA SER A 274 50.55 15.64 -4.84
C SER A 274 50.98 15.07 -6.20
N ASP A 275 50.10 15.06 -7.22
CA ASP A 275 50.43 14.64 -8.58
C ASP A 275 50.32 15.79 -9.57
N LYS A 276 51.47 16.34 -9.95
CA LYS A 276 51.57 17.33 -11.03
C LYS A 276 51.35 16.66 -12.39
N SER A 277 50.19 16.88 -13.01
CA SER A 277 50.13 17.28 -14.43
C SER A 277 48.73 17.79 -14.87
N ASN A 278 48.67 19.08 -15.16
CA ASN A 278 47.89 19.79 -16.19
C ASN A 278 46.34 19.75 -16.23
N LEU A 279 45.80 20.98 -16.17
CA LEU A 279 44.48 21.51 -16.59
C LEU A 279 43.23 20.84 -16.03
N LYS A 280 42.60 21.47 -15.00
CA LYS A 280 41.13 21.54 -14.90
C LYS A 280 40.65 22.89 -14.35
N SER A 281 39.59 23.37 -15.00
CA SER A 281 38.81 24.58 -14.74
C SER A 281 38.44 24.75 -13.27
N VAL A 282 38.81 25.90 -12.68
CA VAL A 282 38.34 26.31 -11.35
C VAL A 282 36.96 26.93 -11.53
N VAL A 283 35.91 26.13 -11.40
CA VAL A 283 34.55 26.65 -11.23
C VAL A 283 34.37 26.95 -9.75
N VAL A 284 34.41 28.22 -9.38
CA VAL A 284 34.05 28.68 -8.05
C VAL A 284 32.52 28.49 -7.89
N PRO A 285 32.03 27.70 -6.93
CA PRO A 285 30.60 27.59 -6.68
C PRO A 285 30.05 28.96 -6.29
N ALA A 286 29.00 29.40 -6.98
CA ALA A 286 28.33 30.66 -6.63
C ALA A 286 27.79 30.57 -5.20
N HIS A 287 28.07 31.58 -4.39
CA HIS A 287 27.54 31.68 -3.04
C HIS A 287 26.05 32.03 -3.14
N VAL A 288 25.19 31.02 -3.09
CA VAL A 288 23.74 31.21 -3.00
C VAL A 288 23.43 31.55 -1.54
N PRO A 289 22.79 32.70 -1.25
CA PRO A 289 22.30 32.98 0.10
C PRO A 289 21.33 31.87 0.51
N PRO A 290 21.27 31.45 1.78
CA PRO A 290 20.29 30.49 2.24
C PRO A 290 18.89 31.03 1.89
N GLN A 291 18.25 30.46 0.88
CA GLN A 291 16.86 30.73 0.59
C GLN A 291 16.05 30.19 1.78
N HIS A 292 15.09 30.99 2.25
CA HIS A 292 14.09 30.53 3.20
C HIS A 292 13.29 29.42 2.51
N ASP A 293 13.71 28.18 2.73
CA ASP A 293 13.10 27.01 2.13
C ASP A 293 11.85 26.64 2.96
N PRO A 294 10.61 26.79 2.44
CA PRO A 294 9.41 26.42 3.16
C PRO A 294 9.45 24.94 3.62
N TRP A 295 10.21 24.10 2.91
CA TRP A 295 10.40 22.69 3.19
C TRP A 295 11.17 22.40 4.47
N THR A 296 11.99 23.34 4.98
CA THR A 296 12.68 23.13 6.27
C THR A 296 11.74 23.20 7.48
N LYS A 297 10.53 23.75 7.34
CA LYS A 297 9.54 23.79 8.43
C LYS A 297 8.72 22.50 8.59
N SER A 298 8.57 21.68 7.54
CA SER A 298 7.70 20.48 7.59
C SER A 298 8.38 19.26 8.19
N VAL A 299 9.70 19.15 8.12
CA VAL A 299 10.48 17.97 8.55
C VAL A 299 10.51 17.81 10.08
N GLY A 300 10.32 18.88 10.84
CA GLY A 300 10.35 18.86 12.31
C GLY A 300 9.02 18.49 12.98
N ASP A 301 7.91 18.41 12.23
CA ASP A 301 6.59 18.22 12.80
C ASP A 301 6.19 16.73 12.84
N LYS A 302 6.60 16.05 13.91
CA LYS A 302 6.21 14.65 14.18
C LYS A 302 4.70 14.43 14.30
N SER A 303 3.88 15.48 14.35
CA SER A 303 2.42 15.35 14.37
C SER A 303 1.84 14.78 13.05
N ARG A 304 2.66 14.68 11.99
CA ARG A 304 2.20 14.33 10.63
C ARG A 304 2.72 13.01 10.08
N SER A 305 3.50 12.28 10.86
CA SER A 305 4.05 11.01 10.41
C SER A 305 2.97 9.94 10.32
N ILE A 306 3.02 9.14 9.26
CA ILE A 306 2.13 8.00 9.03
C ILE A 306 2.83 6.73 9.51
N TRP A 307 2.08 5.80 10.12
CA TRP A 307 2.62 4.49 10.47
C TRP A 307 2.80 3.67 9.21
N CYS A 308 4.03 3.25 8.94
CA CYS A 308 4.35 2.32 7.87
C CYS A 308 4.75 0.98 8.48
N ILE A 309 4.08 -0.10 8.08
CA ILE A 309 4.47 -1.44 8.52
C ILE A 309 5.86 -1.75 7.97
N SER A 310 6.78 -2.08 8.86
CA SER A 310 8.19 -2.37 8.57
C SER A 310 8.56 -3.83 8.77
N GLU A 311 7.75 -4.57 9.53
CA GLU A 311 7.99 -5.98 9.81
C GLU A 311 6.65 -6.71 9.96
N THR A 312 6.61 -7.97 9.51
CA THR A 312 5.49 -8.88 9.68
C THR A 312 6.00 -10.19 10.31
N PRO A 313 5.09 -11.06 10.81
CA PRO A 313 5.46 -12.37 11.34
C PRO A 313 6.15 -13.31 10.33
N GLY A 314 6.31 -12.90 9.08
CA GLY A 314 7.05 -13.61 8.05
C GLY A 314 6.18 -14.26 6.99
N THR A 315 6.78 -14.56 5.84
CA THR A 315 6.09 -15.13 4.68
C THR A 315 5.53 -16.52 4.95
N GLU A 316 6.24 -17.35 5.73
CA GLU A 316 5.74 -18.68 6.13
C GLU A 316 4.50 -18.59 7.01
N ALA A 317 4.44 -17.62 7.92
CA ALA A 317 3.29 -17.41 8.80
C ALA A 317 2.03 -17.04 8.01
N LEU A 318 2.15 -16.11 7.06
CA LEU A 318 1.04 -15.73 6.18
C LEU A 318 0.59 -16.91 5.31
N LEU A 319 1.55 -17.63 4.72
CA LEU A 319 1.25 -18.75 3.83
C LEU A 319 0.52 -19.87 4.59
N LYS A 320 0.98 -20.20 5.81
CA LYS A 320 0.30 -21.15 6.70
C LYS A 320 -1.11 -20.69 7.03
N LEU A 321 -1.27 -19.42 7.42
CA LEU A 321 -2.58 -18.85 7.73
C LEU A 321 -3.55 -18.96 6.54
N LEU A 322 -3.09 -18.63 5.33
CA LEU A 322 -3.92 -18.73 4.12
C LEU A 322 -4.32 -20.19 3.80
N LEU A 323 -3.34 -21.10 3.84
CA LEU A 323 -3.58 -22.53 3.61
C LEU A 323 -4.63 -23.10 4.55
N GLU A 324 -4.54 -22.76 5.82
CA GLU A 324 -5.50 -23.22 6.82
C GLU A 324 -6.87 -22.52 6.68
N ARG A 325 -6.90 -21.19 6.59
CA ARG A 325 -8.15 -20.41 6.66
C ARG A 325 -8.96 -20.43 5.36
N VAL A 326 -8.30 -20.40 4.21
CA VAL A 326 -8.97 -20.31 2.90
C VAL A 326 -9.24 -21.70 2.34
N TRP A 327 -8.25 -22.60 2.42
CA TRP A 327 -8.32 -23.90 1.76
C TRP A 327 -8.48 -25.09 2.72
N GLY A 328 -8.36 -24.88 4.04
CA GLY A 328 -8.47 -25.95 5.03
C GLY A 328 -7.34 -26.97 4.90
N VAL A 329 -6.12 -26.51 4.61
CA VAL A 329 -4.91 -27.32 4.42
C VAL A 329 -3.90 -26.99 5.52
N SER A 330 -3.47 -28.01 6.28
CA SER A 330 -2.41 -27.86 7.28
C SER A 330 -1.03 -27.96 6.63
N ILE A 331 -0.09 -27.14 7.08
CA ILE A 331 1.34 -27.37 6.89
C ILE A 331 1.92 -27.66 8.28
N ASP A 332 2.06 -28.94 8.57
CA ASP A 332 2.83 -29.47 9.69
C ASP A 332 4.26 -29.84 9.24
#